data_AF-A0A7S0SST9-F1
#
_entry.id   AF-A0A7S0SST9-F1
#
_cell.length_a   1.000
_cell.length_b   1.000
_cell.length_c   1.000
_cell.angle_alpha   90.00
_cell.angle_beta   90.00
_cell.angle_gamma   90.00
#
_symmetry.space_group_name_H-M   'P 1'
#
loop_
_entity.id
_entity.type
_entity.pdbx_description
1 polymer ?
#
loop_
_entity_poly.entity_id
_entity_poly.type
_entity_poly.pdbx_seq_one_letter_code
_entity_poly.pdbx_strand_id
1 'polypeptide(L)'
;FPYGQLTEFGYNELKSLGHTFRLRYNDLLFNQFIPKQHLLLRSTNSCRTTQSIRSFLSGLFDKISYKDQPIIRVLPKQLETLFPQADGICPRIGNIRAKVVENLKIEDRVDEYHILEEKLKSILGFDNVPWLTIKEVLTCHLRHGYDLPNNITIADEAKVSEIAGIISGAVYKNDDLNRLAIGRFLTELLDDLSYVDSSFESNSLDNSDERYGLGA
;
A
#
# COMPACT_ATOMS: atom_id res chain seq x y z
N PHE A 1 -1.29 -10.36 16.63
CA PHE A 1 0.19 -10.36 16.65
C PHE A 1 0.70 -10.00 15.25
N PRO A 2 1.78 -9.21 15.04
CA PRO A 2 2.36 -8.17 15.89
C PRO A 2 1.76 -6.80 15.49
N TYR A 3 0.60 -6.43 16.04
CA TYR A 3 -0.03 -5.09 16.01
C TYR A 3 0.28 -4.16 14.80
N GLY A 4 0.33 -4.70 13.58
CA GLY A 4 0.68 -3.95 12.36
C GLY A 4 2.10 -3.38 12.29
N GLN A 5 3.11 -4.05 12.87
CA GLN A 5 4.54 -3.71 12.73
C GLN A 5 5.22 -4.50 11.61
N LEU A 6 6.29 -3.93 11.03
CA LEU A 6 7.10 -4.62 10.03
C LEU A 6 7.97 -5.68 10.72
N THR A 7 7.98 -6.89 10.18
CA THR A 7 8.78 -8.01 10.68
C THR A 7 10.10 -8.13 9.92
N GLU A 8 11.04 -8.92 10.42
CA GLU A 8 12.29 -9.22 9.72
C GLU A 8 12.03 -9.86 8.35
N PHE A 9 11.00 -10.72 8.25
CA PHE A 9 10.56 -11.29 6.99
C PHE A 9 10.17 -10.19 5.99
N GLY A 10 9.31 -9.24 6.40
CA GLY A 10 8.92 -8.12 5.55
C GLY A 10 10.08 -7.17 5.21
N TYR A 11 11.02 -6.96 6.13
CA TYR A 11 12.26 -6.23 5.85
C TYR A 11 13.05 -6.89 4.71
N ASN A 12 13.27 -8.21 4.78
CA ASN A 12 14.03 -8.96 3.78
C ASN A 12 13.31 -9.00 2.42
N GLU A 13 12.00 -9.18 2.40
CA GLU A 13 11.19 -9.12 1.16
C GLU A 13 11.32 -7.76 0.48
N LEU A 14 11.20 -6.67 1.24
CA LEU A 14 11.30 -5.31 0.69
C LEU A 14 12.71 -4.97 0.24
N LYS A 15 13.74 -5.44 0.96
CA LYS A 15 15.14 -5.30 0.52
C LYS A 15 15.37 -6.04 -0.80
N SER A 16 14.86 -7.27 -0.93
CA SER A 16 14.93 -8.05 -2.17
C SER A 16 14.20 -7.35 -3.33
N LEU A 17 13.03 -6.76 -3.04
CA LEU A 17 12.30 -5.94 -4.01
C LEU A 17 13.10 -4.71 -4.45
N GLY A 18 13.78 -4.03 -3.52
CA GLY A 18 14.71 -2.93 -3.80
C GLY A 18 15.81 -3.34 -4.76
N HIS A 19 16.45 -4.49 -4.50
CA HIS A 19 17.48 -5.03 -5.39
C HIS A 19 16.93 -5.34 -6.79
N THR A 20 15.73 -5.91 -6.87
CA THR A 20 15.05 -6.14 -8.14
C THR A 20 14.81 -4.84 -8.92
N PHE A 21 14.41 -3.77 -8.22
CA PHE A 21 14.22 -2.45 -8.83
C PHE A 21 15.54 -1.84 -9.27
N ARG A 22 16.62 -2.05 -8.52
CA ARG A 22 17.97 -1.60 -8.90
C ARG A 22 18.38 -2.20 -10.24
N LEU A 23 18.18 -3.51 -10.41
CA LEU A 23 18.50 -4.19 -11.66
C LEU A 23 17.63 -3.70 -12.82
N ARG A 24 16.33 -3.50 -12.57
CA ARG A 24 15.38 -3.06 -13.60
C ARG A 24 15.61 -1.63 -14.07
N TYR A 25 15.90 -0.72 -13.15
CA TYR A 25 16.00 0.71 -13.41
C TYR A 25 17.43 1.23 -13.32
N ASN A 26 18.43 0.35 -13.50
CA ASN A 26 19.85 0.69 -13.36
C ASN A 26 20.26 1.88 -14.26
N ASP A 27 19.69 1.96 -15.46
CA ASP A 27 20.01 3.02 -16.42
C ASP A 27 19.36 4.37 -16.08
N LEU A 28 18.32 4.37 -15.24
CA LEU A 28 17.65 5.57 -14.74
C LEU A 28 18.17 6.00 -13.36
N LEU A 29 18.76 5.06 -12.60
CA LEU A 29 19.17 5.27 -11.22
C LEU A 29 20.68 5.41 -11.08
N PHE A 30 21.13 6.51 -10.50
CA PHE A 30 22.52 6.69 -10.12
C PHE A 30 22.99 5.62 -9.12
N ASN A 31 24.27 5.26 -9.17
CA ASN A 31 24.86 4.26 -8.29
C ASN A 31 24.82 4.66 -6.81
N GLN A 32 24.86 5.96 -6.53
CA GLN A 32 24.80 6.50 -5.18
C GLN A 32 23.46 7.19 -4.93
N PHE A 33 22.92 7.02 -3.72
CA PHE A 33 21.77 7.78 -3.28
C PHE A 33 22.14 9.24 -3.04
N ILE A 34 21.44 10.16 -3.70
CA ILE A 34 21.56 11.61 -3.49
C ILE A 34 20.20 12.14 -2.99
N PRO A 35 20.11 12.67 -1.76
CA PRO A 35 18.86 13.17 -1.20
C PRO A 35 18.24 14.28 -2.05
N LYS A 36 16.91 14.25 -2.20
CA LYS A 36 16.07 15.27 -2.88
C LYS A 36 16.33 15.51 -4.38
N GLN A 37 17.31 14.87 -4.98
CA GLN A 37 17.62 15.08 -6.41
C GLN A 37 16.87 14.10 -7.32
N HIS A 38 16.81 12.82 -6.95
CA HIS A 38 16.37 11.78 -7.89
C HIS A 38 15.15 10.99 -7.44
N LEU A 39 14.80 11.06 -6.15
CA LEU A 39 13.69 10.31 -5.59
C LEU A 39 12.80 11.21 -4.75
N LEU A 40 11.52 11.23 -5.12
CA LEU A 40 10.45 11.69 -4.25
C LEU A 40 9.97 10.51 -3.42
N LEU A 41 10.22 10.55 -2.12
CA LEU A 41 9.81 9.49 -1.20
C LEU A 41 8.62 9.94 -0.37
N ARG A 42 7.53 9.18 -0.44
CA ARG A 42 6.31 9.43 0.32
C ARG A 42 5.83 8.16 0.99
N SER A 43 5.43 8.25 2.25
CA SER A 43 4.84 7.15 3.01
C SER A 43 3.61 7.62 3.78
N THR A 44 2.78 6.68 4.20
CA THR A 44 1.81 6.97 5.25
C THR A 44 2.52 7.16 6.58
N ASN A 45 1.91 7.92 7.48
CA ASN A 45 2.44 8.14 8.83
C ASN A 45 2.21 6.92 9.73
N SER A 46 2.89 5.82 9.41
CA SER A 46 2.96 4.61 10.23
C SER A 46 4.39 4.08 10.27
N CYS A 47 4.79 3.47 11.40
CA CYS A 47 6.12 2.92 11.55
C CYS A 47 6.42 1.87 10.49
N ARG A 48 5.49 0.93 10.24
CA ARG A 48 5.70 -0.16 9.27
C ARG A 48 5.98 0.37 7.87
N THR A 49 5.22 1.36 7.37
CA THR A 49 5.37 1.85 6.00
C THR A 49 6.61 2.72 5.83
N THR A 50 6.99 3.47 6.87
CA THR A 50 8.25 4.24 6.86
C THR A 50 9.45 3.30 6.89
N GLN A 51 9.40 2.27 7.74
CA GLN A 51 10.42 1.21 7.76
C GLN A 51 10.45 0.47 6.43
N SER A 52 9.31 0.17 5.82
CA SER A 52 9.23 -0.50 4.53
C SER A 52 9.98 0.23 3.42
N ILE A 53 9.83 1.56 3.33
CA ILE A 53 10.61 2.38 2.37
C ILE A 53 12.10 2.28 2.67
N ARG A 54 12.52 2.35 3.94
CA ARG A 54 13.94 2.22 4.30
C ARG A 54 14.50 0.85 3.94
N SER A 55 13.77 -0.23 4.21
CA SER A 55 14.14 -1.59 3.82
C SER A 55 14.31 -1.70 2.31
N PHE A 56 13.35 -1.17 1.55
CA PHE A 56 13.40 -1.12 0.10
C PHE A 56 14.62 -0.34 -0.41
N LEU A 57 14.86 0.87 0.11
CA LEU A 57 16.02 1.69 -0.28
C LEU A 57 17.36 1.02 0.03
N SER A 58 17.44 0.21 1.10
CA SER A 58 18.65 -0.56 1.44
C SER A 58 18.98 -1.67 0.46
N GLY A 59 18.01 -2.09 -0.36
CA GLY A 59 18.23 -2.98 -1.49
C GLY A 59 18.42 -2.24 -2.82
N LEU A 60 17.82 -1.05 -2.94
CA LEU A 60 17.89 -0.22 -4.14
C LEU A 60 19.26 0.43 -4.33
N PHE A 61 19.94 0.80 -3.24
CA PHE A 61 21.25 1.47 -3.29
C PHE A 61 22.28 0.72 -2.46
N ASP A 62 23.49 0.54 -3.00
CA ASP A 62 24.58 -0.17 -2.34
C ASP A 62 25.07 0.52 -1.07
N LYS A 63 25.03 1.87 -1.06
CA LYS A 63 25.43 2.70 0.08
C LYS A 63 24.54 3.93 0.20
N ILE A 64 23.89 4.04 1.36
CA ILE A 64 23.26 5.28 1.83
C ILE A 64 24.15 5.80 2.96
N SER A 65 24.82 6.91 2.74
CA SER A 65 25.66 7.55 3.75
C SER A 65 24.84 8.01 4.94
N TYR A 66 25.42 7.96 6.15
CA TYR A 66 24.74 8.47 7.34
C TYR A 66 24.37 9.95 7.24
N LYS A 67 25.14 10.72 6.46
CA LYS A 67 24.87 12.14 6.20
C LYS A 67 23.74 12.34 5.18
N ASP A 68 23.45 11.32 4.38
CA ASP A 68 22.51 11.35 3.26
C ASP A 68 21.28 10.50 3.55
N GLN A 69 20.71 10.64 4.75
CA GLN A 69 19.51 9.90 5.12
C GLN A 69 18.33 10.26 4.20
N PRO A 70 17.53 9.28 3.76
CA PRO A 70 16.38 9.54 2.93
C PRO A 70 15.34 10.36 3.68
N ILE A 71 14.90 11.44 3.05
CA ILE A 71 13.82 12.28 3.55
C ILE A 71 12.51 11.71 3.02
N ILE A 72 11.76 11.06 3.91
CA ILE A 72 10.47 10.46 3.60
C ILE A 72 9.37 11.44 3.99
N ARG A 73 8.59 11.92 3.02
CA ARG A 73 7.44 12.78 3.28
C ARG A 73 6.30 11.93 3.84
N VAL A 74 5.70 12.39 4.94
CA VAL A 74 4.52 11.78 5.56
C VAL A 74 3.48 12.88 5.82
N LEU A 75 2.20 12.53 5.72
CA LEU A 75 1.11 13.43 6.08
C LEU A 75 0.49 13.03 7.42
N PRO A 76 -0.03 13.99 8.21
CA PRO A 76 -0.90 13.67 9.34
C PRO A 76 -2.07 12.80 8.87
N LYS A 77 -2.56 11.91 9.75
CA LYS A 77 -3.63 10.97 9.40
C LYS A 77 -4.79 11.68 8.69
N GLN A 78 -5.30 12.78 9.23
CA GLN A 78 -6.48 13.49 8.70
C GLN A 78 -6.28 14.06 7.28
N LEU A 79 -5.03 14.23 6.83
CA LEU A 79 -4.68 14.75 5.52
C LEU A 79 -4.14 13.66 4.58
N GLU A 80 -4.07 12.42 5.04
CA GLU A 80 -3.50 11.34 4.26
C GLU A 80 -4.42 10.96 3.08
N THR A 81 -3.80 10.75 1.93
CA THR A 81 -4.49 10.44 0.66
C THR A 81 -4.03 9.12 0.08
N LEU A 82 -2.89 8.55 0.53
CA LEU A 82 -2.35 7.26 0.07
C LEU A 82 -3.27 6.07 0.37
N PHE A 83 -4.23 6.23 1.30
CA PHE A 83 -5.23 5.20 1.56
C PHE A 83 -6.58 5.82 1.91
N PRO A 84 -7.69 5.15 1.55
CA PRO A 84 -9.02 5.59 1.92
C PRO A 84 -9.26 5.52 3.42
N GLN A 85 -9.63 6.66 4.00
CA GLN A 85 -10.03 6.74 5.39
C GLN A 85 -11.52 6.44 5.54
N ALA A 86 -11.85 5.20 5.88
CA ALA A 86 -13.23 4.76 6.07
C ALA A 86 -13.98 5.63 7.09
N ASP A 87 -13.30 5.93 8.20
CA ASP A 87 -13.79 6.74 9.33
C ASP A 87 -13.21 8.16 9.29
N GLY A 88 -12.79 8.60 8.10
CA GLY A 88 -12.18 9.91 7.90
C GLY A 88 -13.21 11.02 7.75
N ILE A 89 -12.74 12.14 7.19
CA ILE A 89 -13.52 13.37 6.99
C ILE A 89 -14.73 13.18 6.06
N CYS A 90 -14.77 12.09 5.27
CA CYS A 90 -15.83 11.82 4.30
C CYS A 90 -16.70 10.63 4.73
N PRO A 91 -17.81 10.84 5.48
CA PRO A 91 -18.74 9.77 5.87
C PRO A 91 -19.31 8.98 4.69
N ARG A 92 -19.34 9.59 3.49
CA ARG A 92 -19.83 8.96 2.28
C ARG A 92 -19.04 7.70 1.91
N ILE A 93 -17.74 7.65 2.20
CA ILE A 93 -16.88 6.47 1.96
C ILE A 93 -17.39 5.29 2.79
N GLY A 94 -17.58 5.48 4.10
CA GLY A 94 -18.13 4.46 4.99
C GLY A 94 -19.52 3.99 4.55
N ASN A 95 -20.40 4.92 4.18
CA ASN A 95 -21.76 4.62 3.73
C ASN A 95 -21.80 3.79 2.43
N ILE A 96 -20.97 4.13 1.43
CA ILE A 96 -20.91 3.35 0.19
C ILE A 96 -20.34 1.96 0.48
N ARG A 97 -19.28 1.86 1.30
CA ARG A 97 -18.70 0.56 1.70
C ARG A 97 -19.73 -0.35 2.36
N ALA A 98 -20.46 0.15 3.34
CA ALA A 98 -21.51 -0.60 4.02
C ALA A 98 -22.55 -1.13 3.04
N LYS A 99 -23.05 -0.27 2.14
CA LYS A 99 -24.03 -0.66 1.10
C LYS A 99 -23.49 -1.67 0.12
N VAL A 100 -22.23 -1.54 -0.31
CA VAL A 100 -21.60 -2.51 -1.22
C VAL A 100 -21.52 -3.86 -0.53
N VAL A 101 -21.06 -3.92 0.72
CA VAL A 101 -20.95 -5.18 1.46
C VAL A 101 -22.32 -5.81 1.71
N GLU A 102 -23.31 -5.03 2.12
CA GLU A 102 -24.70 -5.49 2.31
C GLU A 102 -25.29 -6.10 1.03
N ASN A 103 -25.05 -5.48 -0.13
CA ASN A 103 -25.56 -5.97 -1.41
C ASN A 103 -24.85 -7.23 -1.94
N LEU A 104 -23.71 -7.64 -1.33
CA LEU A 104 -22.97 -8.81 -1.83
C LEU A 104 -23.65 -10.13 -1.53
N LYS A 105 -24.44 -10.21 -0.46
CA LYS A 105 -25.03 -11.45 0.07
C LYS A 105 -24.02 -12.59 0.06
N ILE A 106 -22.97 -12.43 0.85
CA ILE A 106 -21.80 -13.32 0.83
C ILE A 106 -22.20 -14.77 1.15
N GLU A 107 -23.19 -14.93 2.01
CA GLU A 107 -23.82 -16.19 2.36
C GLU A 107 -24.34 -16.98 1.15
N ASP A 108 -24.78 -16.29 0.08
CA ASP A 108 -25.25 -16.92 -1.16
C ASP A 108 -24.09 -17.32 -2.09
N ARG A 109 -22.86 -16.89 -1.77
CA ARG A 109 -21.70 -16.97 -2.68
C ARG A 109 -20.61 -17.91 -2.22
N VAL A 110 -20.63 -18.33 -0.95
CA VAL A 110 -19.59 -19.15 -0.35
C VAL A 110 -20.24 -20.36 0.31
N ASP A 111 -19.83 -21.54 -0.12
CA ASP A 111 -20.34 -22.79 0.43
C ASP A 111 -20.02 -22.90 1.91
N GLU A 112 -21.03 -23.32 2.68
CA GLU A 112 -20.94 -23.49 4.13
C GLU A 112 -20.63 -22.18 4.89
N TYR A 113 -20.93 -21.01 4.31
CA TYR A 113 -20.70 -19.71 4.94
C TYR A 113 -21.21 -19.67 6.39
N HIS A 114 -22.47 -20.04 6.63
CA HIS A 114 -23.06 -20.01 7.99
C HIS A 114 -22.41 -21.00 8.95
N ILE A 115 -21.92 -22.15 8.47
CA ILE A 115 -21.21 -23.11 9.32
C ILE A 115 -19.89 -22.50 9.80
N LEU A 116 -19.15 -21.87 8.88
CA LEU A 116 -17.91 -21.18 9.20
C LEU A 116 -18.16 -19.96 10.10
N GLU A 117 -19.19 -19.18 9.81
CA GLU A 117 -19.57 -18.00 10.59
C GLU A 117 -19.86 -18.38 12.05
N GLU A 118 -20.75 -19.34 12.28
CA GLU A 118 -21.12 -19.79 13.62
C GLU A 118 -19.95 -20.42 14.36
N LYS A 119 -19.10 -21.17 13.66
CA LYS A 119 -17.85 -21.71 14.21
C LYS A 119 -16.95 -20.58 14.71
N LEU A 120 -16.72 -19.53 13.90
CA LEU A 120 -15.85 -18.41 14.28
C LEU A 120 -16.45 -17.56 15.40
N LYS A 121 -17.77 -17.31 15.40
CA LYS A 121 -18.46 -16.62 16.50
C LYS A 121 -18.28 -17.35 17.82
N SER A 122 -18.53 -18.66 17.82
CA SER A 122 -18.40 -19.52 19.01
C SER A 122 -16.98 -19.56 19.55
N ILE A 123 -15.99 -19.70 18.66
CA ILE A 123 -14.58 -19.85 19.05
C ILE A 123 -13.95 -18.53 19.50
N LEU A 124 -14.28 -17.41 18.85
CA LEU A 124 -13.62 -16.13 19.05
C LEU A 124 -14.46 -15.12 19.86
N GLY A 125 -15.72 -15.44 20.15
CA GLY A 125 -16.61 -14.62 20.97
C GLY A 125 -17.11 -13.36 20.27
N PHE A 126 -17.34 -13.42 18.95
CA PHE A 126 -17.88 -12.29 18.18
C PHE A 126 -19.40 -12.42 18.00
N ASP A 127 -20.11 -11.29 18.09
CA ASP A 127 -21.51 -11.22 17.67
C ASP A 127 -21.64 -11.19 16.14
N ASN A 128 -20.73 -10.45 15.49
CA ASN A 128 -20.59 -10.35 14.03
C ASN A 128 -19.15 -10.59 13.63
N VAL A 129 -18.91 -11.44 12.64
CA VAL A 129 -17.57 -11.89 12.26
C VAL A 129 -16.85 -10.79 11.46
N PRO A 130 -15.73 -10.21 11.95
CA PRO A 130 -14.96 -9.22 11.21
C PRO A 130 -14.04 -9.90 10.18
N TRP A 131 -14.63 -10.38 9.09
CA TRP A 131 -13.95 -11.24 8.09
C TRP A 131 -12.58 -10.77 7.65
N LEU A 132 -12.42 -9.47 7.33
CA LEU A 132 -11.14 -8.90 6.91
C LEU A 132 -10.08 -8.97 8.03
N THR A 133 -10.46 -8.68 9.27
CA THR A 133 -9.55 -8.70 10.42
C THR A 133 -9.14 -10.14 10.76
N ILE A 134 -10.08 -11.08 10.75
CA ILE A 134 -9.76 -12.50 10.99
C ILE A 134 -8.80 -12.99 9.91
N LYS A 135 -9.07 -12.67 8.63
CA LYS A 135 -8.18 -13.00 7.53
C LYS A 135 -6.75 -12.52 7.80
N GLU A 136 -6.58 -11.26 8.17
CA GLU A 136 -5.25 -10.70 8.47
C GLU A 136 -4.54 -11.46 9.60
N VAL A 137 -5.26 -11.77 10.68
CA VAL A 137 -4.70 -12.49 11.83
C VAL A 137 -4.29 -13.92 11.45
N LEU A 138 -5.17 -14.68 10.79
CA LEU A 138 -4.89 -16.07 10.42
C LEU A 138 -3.75 -16.15 9.40
N THR A 139 -3.74 -15.28 8.39
CA THR A 139 -2.61 -15.18 7.45
C THR A 139 -1.29 -14.88 8.18
N CYS A 140 -1.30 -13.98 9.16
CA CYS A 140 -0.10 -13.71 9.96
C CYS A 140 0.38 -14.94 10.75
N HIS A 141 -0.53 -15.72 11.36
CA HIS A 141 -0.15 -16.95 12.04
C HIS A 141 0.56 -17.91 11.08
N LEU A 142 -0.07 -18.20 9.94
CA LEU A 142 0.48 -19.13 8.95
C LEU A 142 1.83 -18.65 8.40
N ARG A 143 1.97 -17.36 8.08
CA ARG A 143 3.23 -16.82 7.53
C ARG A 143 4.39 -16.83 8.50
N HIS A 144 4.11 -16.83 9.81
CA HIS A 144 5.11 -16.91 10.85
C HIS A 144 5.30 -18.33 11.42
N GLY A 145 4.66 -19.33 10.82
CA GLY A 145 4.76 -20.72 11.27
C GLY A 145 4.13 -20.95 12.66
N TYR A 146 3.18 -20.10 13.05
CA TYR A 146 2.40 -20.29 14.27
C TYR A 146 1.17 -21.14 13.99
N ASP A 147 0.79 -21.92 15.00
CA ASP A 147 -0.47 -22.67 14.98
C ASP A 147 -1.66 -21.71 14.90
N LEU A 148 -2.70 -22.15 14.18
CA LEU A 148 -3.97 -21.44 14.15
C LEU A 148 -4.69 -21.59 15.50
N PRO A 149 -5.36 -20.53 15.98
CA PRO A 149 -5.99 -20.58 17.30
C PRO A 149 -7.21 -21.50 17.33
N ASN A 150 -7.44 -22.14 18.47
CA ASN A 150 -8.73 -22.72 18.88
C ASN A 150 -9.44 -23.59 17.82
N ASN A 151 -8.79 -24.63 17.29
CA ASN A 151 -9.37 -25.56 16.29
C ASN A 151 -9.80 -24.90 14.95
N ILE A 152 -9.31 -23.70 14.66
CA ILE A 152 -9.37 -23.15 13.30
C ILE A 152 -8.35 -23.92 12.45
N THR A 153 -8.81 -24.38 11.30
CA THR A 153 -8.02 -25.19 10.36
C THR A 153 -7.54 -24.34 9.19
N ILE A 154 -6.58 -24.88 8.42
CA ILE A 154 -6.12 -24.25 7.17
C ILE A 154 -7.28 -24.11 6.16
N ALA A 155 -8.22 -25.07 6.15
CA ALA A 155 -9.40 -24.99 5.31
C ALA A 155 -10.33 -23.83 5.71
N ASP A 156 -10.48 -23.58 7.02
CA ASP A 156 -11.23 -22.41 7.50
C ASP A 156 -10.55 -21.10 7.07
N GLU A 157 -9.21 -21.01 7.19
CA GLU A 157 -8.45 -19.84 6.74
C GLU A 157 -8.62 -19.59 5.24
N ALA A 158 -8.59 -20.64 4.42
CA ALA A 158 -8.78 -20.53 2.98
C ALA A 158 -10.17 -19.93 2.65
N LYS A 159 -11.23 -20.39 3.32
CA LYS A 159 -12.59 -19.83 3.15
C LYS A 159 -12.71 -18.40 3.67
N VAL A 160 -12.09 -18.08 4.80
CA VAL A 160 -12.01 -16.71 5.31
C VAL A 160 -11.31 -15.80 4.29
N SER A 161 -10.22 -16.28 3.68
CA SER A 161 -9.48 -15.58 2.64
C SER A 161 -10.30 -15.38 1.36
N GLU A 162 -11.11 -16.37 0.96
CA GLU A 162 -12.07 -16.25 -0.13
C GLU A 162 -13.12 -15.17 0.14
N ILE A 163 -13.79 -15.22 1.31
CA ILE A 163 -14.78 -14.22 1.73
C ILE A 163 -14.16 -12.81 1.73
N ALA A 164 -12.98 -12.66 2.34
CA ALA A 164 -12.26 -11.39 2.38
C ALA A 164 -11.88 -10.87 0.99
N GLY A 165 -11.51 -11.78 0.08
CA GLY A 165 -11.23 -11.48 -1.32
C GLY A 165 -12.48 -11.00 -2.07
N ILE A 166 -13.62 -11.65 -1.86
CA ILE A 166 -14.91 -11.25 -2.42
C ILE A 166 -15.32 -9.85 -1.93
N ILE A 167 -15.26 -9.61 -0.62
CA ILE A 167 -15.55 -8.31 0.00
C ILE A 167 -14.67 -7.22 -0.62
N SER A 168 -13.35 -7.44 -0.60
CA SER A 168 -12.38 -6.45 -1.10
C SER A 168 -12.59 -6.19 -2.59
N GLY A 169 -12.77 -7.25 -3.38
CA GLY A 169 -12.99 -7.14 -4.82
C GLY A 169 -14.25 -6.36 -5.17
N ALA A 170 -15.32 -6.52 -4.42
CA ALA A 170 -16.55 -5.75 -4.62
C ALA A 170 -16.39 -4.28 -4.24
N VAL A 171 -15.74 -4.01 -3.09
CA VAL A 171 -15.45 -2.65 -2.61
C VAL A 171 -14.63 -1.89 -3.66
N TYR A 172 -13.55 -2.48 -4.18
CA TYR A 172 -12.67 -1.82 -5.16
C TYR A 172 -13.17 -1.89 -6.61
N LYS A 173 -14.32 -2.52 -6.88
CA LYS A 173 -15.02 -2.42 -8.19
C LYS A 173 -15.99 -1.23 -8.24
N ASN A 174 -16.25 -0.56 -7.13
CA ASN A 174 -17.18 0.56 -7.10
C ASN A 174 -16.46 1.87 -7.49
N ASP A 175 -16.80 2.41 -8.66
CA ASP A 175 -16.15 3.60 -9.21
C ASP A 175 -16.32 4.83 -8.32
N ASP A 176 -17.53 5.07 -7.81
CA ASP A 176 -17.80 6.20 -6.90
C ASP A 176 -16.93 6.13 -5.65
N LEU A 177 -16.81 4.93 -5.07
CA LEU A 177 -15.95 4.70 -3.93
C LEU A 177 -14.49 4.94 -4.30
N ASN A 178 -14.00 4.39 -5.42
CA ASN A 178 -12.63 4.57 -5.86
C ASN A 178 -12.27 6.04 -6.09
N ARG A 179 -13.19 6.83 -6.68
CA ARG A 179 -13.04 8.28 -6.85
C ARG A 179 -12.88 9.01 -5.52
N LEU A 180 -13.68 8.64 -4.52
CA LEU A 180 -13.60 9.25 -3.17
C LEU A 180 -12.42 8.70 -2.34
N ALA A 181 -12.01 7.47 -2.61
CA ALA A 181 -11.00 6.72 -1.86
C ALA A 181 -9.57 7.08 -2.28
N ILE A 182 -9.24 6.77 -3.53
CA ILE A 182 -7.87 6.88 -4.06
C ILE A 182 -7.75 7.99 -5.09
N GLY A 183 -8.87 8.53 -5.60
CA GLY A 183 -8.88 9.55 -6.65
C GLY A 183 -8.00 10.76 -6.33
N ARG A 184 -8.00 11.23 -5.09
CA ARG A 184 -7.12 12.33 -4.66
C ARG A 184 -5.63 12.00 -4.79
N PHE A 185 -5.22 10.79 -4.38
CA PHE A 185 -3.84 10.35 -4.56
C PHE A 185 -3.48 10.18 -6.04
N LEU A 186 -4.40 9.71 -6.87
CA LEU A 186 -4.16 9.61 -8.31
C LEU A 186 -3.96 11.00 -8.94
N THR A 187 -4.73 12.01 -8.53
CA THR A 187 -4.50 13.40 -8.96
C THR A 187 -3.11 13.87 -8.56
N GLU A 188 -2.72 13.68 -7.30
CA GLU A 188 -1.38 14.06 -6.81
C GLU A 188 -0.25 13.35 -7.59
N LEU A 189 -0.43 12.06 -7.90
CA LEU A 189 0.53 11.31 -8.71
C LEU A 189 0.61 11.82 -10.15
N LEU A 190 -0.53 12.18 -10.76
CA LEU A 190 -0.56 12.75 -12.10
C LEU A 190 0.10 14.14 -12.13
N ASP A 191 -0.14 14.97 -11.12
CA ASP A 191 0.51 16.27 -10.97
C ASP A 191 2.04 16.12 -10.85
N ASP A 192 2.51 15.15 -10.05
CA ASP A 192 3.93 14.84 -9.93
C ASP A 192 4.54 14.40 -11.28
N LEU A 193 3.81 13.63 -12.09
CA LEU A 193 4.26 13.21 -13.42
C LEU A 193 4.27 14.35 -14.43
N SER A 194 3.23 15.19 -14.44
CA SER A 194 3.11 16.33 -15.36
C SER A 194 4.10 17.45 -15.05
N TYR A 195 4.43 17.67 -13.77
CA TYR A 195 5.48 18.62 -13.38
C TYR A 195 6.81 18.26 -14.04
N VAL A 196 7.15 16.96 -14.04
CA VAL A 196 8.38 16.47 -14.65
C VAL A 196 8.39 16.78 -16.15
N ASP A 197 7.28 16.52 -16.87
CA ASP A 197 7.16 16.77 -18.31
C ASP A 197 7.39 18.26 -18.67
N SER A 198 6.70 19.17 -17.96
CA SER A 198 6.86 20.61 -18.19
C SER A 198 8.28 21.14 -17.88
N SER A 199 8.99 20.53 -16.93
CA SER A 199 10.37 20.90 -16.59
C SER A 199 11.40 20.43 -17.64
N PHE A 200 11.09 19.36 -18.38
CA PHE A 200 11.91 18.92 -19.51
C PHE A 200 11.74 19.87 -20.70
N GLU A 201 10.51 20.30 -20.99
CA GLU A 201 10.25 21.26 -22.07
C GLU A 201 10.93 22.61 -21.83
N SER A 202 10.85 23.16 -20.61
CA SER A 202 11.51 24.44 -20.29
C SER A 202 13.04 24.38 -20.39
N ASN A 203 13.67 23.27 -19.97
CA ASN A 203 15.12 23.09 -20.05
C ASN A 203 15.63 22.79 -21.48
N SER A 204 14.74 22.36 -22.39
CA SER A 204 15.08 22.15 -23.80
C SER A 204 15.06 23.44 -24.62
N LEU A 205 14.25 24.43 -24.22
CA LEU A 205 14.19 25.75 -24.85
C LEU A 205 15.34 26.67 -24.41
N ASP A 206 15.91 26.46 -23.23
CA ASP A 206 17.04 27.27 -22.70
C ASP A 206 18.41 26.85 -23.29
N ASN A 207 18.50 25.65 -23.88
CA ASN A 207 19.73 25.13 -24.51
C ASN A 207 19.84 25.43 -26.02
N SER A 208 18.88 26.16 -26.61
CA SER A 208 18.92 26.54 -28.03
C SER A 208 19.53 27.92 -28.32
N ASP A 209 19.76 28.77 -27.31
CA ASP A 209 20.17 30.18 -27.53
C ASP A 209 21.69 30.46 -27.46
N GLU A 210 22.54 29.48 -27.18
CA GLU A 210 24.02 29.70 -27.18
C GLU A 210 24.73 29.41 -28.52
N ARG A 211 24.00 29.23 -29.64
CA ARG A 211 24.61 28.87 -30.94
C ARG A 211 24.65 29.94 -32.03
N TYR A 212 24.50 31.22 -31.69
CA TYR A 212 24.80 32.32 -32.62
C TYR A 212 25.47 33.50 -31.92
N GLY A 213 26.80 33.51 -31.86
CA GLY A 213 27.51 34.64 -31.24
C GLY A 213 29.04 34.59 -31.26
N LEU A 214 29.68 34.23 -32.38
CA LEU A 214 31.08 34.58 -32.62
C LEU A 214 31.25 35.08 -34.06
N GLY A 215 31.19 36.40 -34.19
CA GLY A 215 31.53 37.15 -35.39
C GLY A 215 31.97 38.56 -35.01
N ALA A 216 33.27 38.72 -34.82
CA ALA A 216 34.04 39.95 -35.06
C ALA A 216 35.53 39.59 -35.05
#